data_AF-A0A815BHN3-F1
#
_entry.id   AF-A0A815BHN3-F1
#
_cell.length_a   1.000
_cell.length_b   1.000
_cell.length_c   1.000
_cell.angle_alpha   90.00
_cell.angle_beta   90.00
_cell.angle_gamma   90.00
#
_symmetry.space_group_name_H-M   'P 1'
#
loop_
_entity.id
_entity.type
_entity.pdbx_description
1 polymer ?
#
loop_
_entity_poly.entity_id
_entity_poly.type
_entity_poly.pdbx_seq_one_letter_code
_entity_poly.pdbx_strand_id
1 'polypeptide(L)'
;MTDASGKSLVLAMCIQLLISAFLFLSAYSHFHYYWTTGNYQFLPFIQMLFKYNFLTITLCLLMNRHYQSYYYPPLISFYFTLMYCILAFIPPKICAESVKEKPIHFIYLLFKLLLMGILVTILSMSAYLFEKIFTFHLWNNLFTTSTITSSLAAYVQQLDQSDLSHNGLHQLHTLLIHDKNSLYYNEYNTLLDYISGSGQGIVGPVSMNGISLNDRQYLYSNLHRYNMNSSTHLYYDRNGTINDWYHRWNLDRYTVLYGICFAFLILFIENYDAYKTLGIKRKQYQQLTSKLKTIFCLLSFFGLISYFIVLFLCSNKAICDEIHPYIVILPEYD
;
A
#
# COMPACT_ATOMS: atom_id res chain seq x y z
N MET A 1 11.56 -30.04 4.60
CA MET A 1 10.10 -29.90 4.73
C MET A 1 9.78 -28.42 4.62
N THR A 2 9.53 -27.92 3.41
CA THR A 2 9.08 -26.54 3.18
C THR A 2 7.57 -26.55 3.23
N ASP A 3 7.05 -26.22 4.40
CA ASP A 3 5.62 -26.17 4.68
C ASP A 3 4.92 -25.17 3.74
N ALA A 4 3.64 -25.39 3.45
CA ALA A 4 2.86 -24.56 2.51
C ALA A 4 2.87 -23.05 2.89
N SER A 5 3.08 -22.77 4.18
CA SER A 5 3.28 -21.44 4.78
C SER A 5 4.52 -20.69 4.27
N GLY A 6 5.62 -21.40 3.99
CA GLY A 6 6.85 -20.80 3.48
C GLY A 6 6.74 -20.32 2.03
N LYS A 7 6.01 -21.06 1.19
CA LYS A 7 5.78 -20.67 -0.22
C LYS A 7 4.91 -19.42 -0.35
N SER A 8 3.88 -19.29 0.50
CA SER A 8 3.04 -18.08 0.54
C SER A 8 3.81 -16.85 1.02
N LEU A 9 4.77 -17.03 1.94
CA LEU A 9 5.60 -15.93 2.44
C LEU A 9 6.54 -15.38 1.35
N VAL A 10 7.27 -16.26 0.67
CA VAL A 10 8.20 -15.86 -0.40
C VAL A 10 7.45 -15.13 -1.51
N LEU A 11 6.28 -15.63 -1.93
CA LEU A 11 5.46 -14.98 -2.95
C LEU A 11 5.04 -13.56 -2.51
N ALA A 12 4.56 -13.40 -1.27
CA ALA A 12 4.15 -12.10 -0.76
C ALA A 12 5.31 -11.09 -0.74
N MET A 13 6.49 -11.52 -0.32
CA MET A 13 7.68 -10.66 -0.29
C MET A 13 8.19 -10.31 -1.69
N CYS A 14 8.11 -11.23 -2.66
CA CYS A 14 8.42 -10.92 -4.07
C CYS A 14 7.47 -9.87 -4.66
N ILE A 15 6.17 -9.98 -4.37
CA ILE A 15 5.17 -8.98 -4.78
C ILE A 15 5.49 -7.64 -4.14
N GLN A 16 5.83 -7.63 -2.85
CA GLN A 16 6.21 -6.42 -2.13
C GLN A 16 7.46 -5.77 -2.73
N LEU A 17 8.50 -6.55 -3.06
CA LEU A 17 9.70 -6.06 -3.74
C LEU A 17 9.36 -5.40 -5.08
N LEU A 18 8.48 -6.00 -5.88
CA LEU A 18 8.06 -5.45 -7.17
C LEU A 18 7.28 -4.15 -7.01
N ILE A 19 6.43 -4.05 -5.99
CA ILE A 19 5.72 -2.81 -5.65
C ILE A 19 6.71 -1.72 -5.27
N SER A 20 7.68 -2.02 -4.39
CA SER A 20 8.71 -1.08 -4.00
C SER A 20 9.57 -0.65 -5.20
N ALA A 21 9.98 -1.57 -6.06
CA ALA A 21 10.74 -1.27 -7.28
C ALA A 21 9.97 -0.29 -8.19
N PHE A 22 8.68 -0.56 -8.40
CA PHE A 22 7.84 0.34 -9.19
C PHE A 22 7.71 1.72 -8.53
N LEU A 23 7.49 1.79 -7.21
CA LEU A 23 7.40 3.07 -6.49
C LEU A 23 8.70 3.87 -6.61
N PHE A 24 9.84 3.19 -6.49
CA PHE A 24 11.16 3.80 -6.68
C PHE A 24 11.28 4.38 -8.09
N LEU A 25 10.99 3.58 -9.12
CA LEU A 25 11.10 4.00 -10.51
C LEU A 25 10.14 5.15 -10.83
N SER A 26 8.90 5.06 -10.35
CA SER A 26 7.91 6.14 -10.51
C SER A 26 8.39 7.44 -9.86
N ALA A 27 8.95 7.37 -8.65
CA ALA A 27 9.48 8.54 -7.96
C ALA A 27 10.66 9.17 -8.71
N TYR A 28 11.57 8.32 -9.23
CA TYR A 28 12.68 8.73 -10.07
C TYR A 28 12.21 9.46 -11.33
N SER A 29 11.30 8.85 -12.10
CA SER A 29 10.82 9.40 -13.37
C SER A 29 10.10 10.73 -13.20
N HIS A 30 9.23 10.84 -12.18
CA HIS A 30 8.50 12.07 -11.92
C HIS A 30 9.41 13.20 -11.43
N PHE A 31 10.35 12.90 -10.54
CA PHE A 31 11.33 13.89 -10.11
C PHE A 31 12.18 14.38 -11.29
N HIS A 32 12.65 13.46 -12.13
CA HIS A 32 13.40 13.79 -13.34
C HIS A 32 12.57 14.65 -14.30
N TYR A 33 11.29 14.33 -14.49
CA TYR A 33 10.36 15.13 -15.30
C TYR A 33 10.21 16.56 -14.77
N TYR A 34 9.95 16.73 -13.47
CA TYR A 34 9.81 18.06 -12.86
C TYR A 34 11.11 18.86 -12.92
N TRP A 35 12.25 18.20 -12.73
CA TRP A 35 13.56 18.83 -12.82
C TRP A 35 13.87 19.32 -14.23
N THR A 36 13.61 18.50 -15.25
CA THR A 36 13.93 18.80 -16.65
C THR A 36 12.96 19.80 -17.28
N THR A 37 11.65 19.63 -17.05
CA THR A 37 10.62 20.46 -17.68
C THR A 37 10.28 21.72 -16.89
N GLY A 38 10.51 21.71 -15.57
CA GLY A 38 10.05 22.79 -14.67
C GLY A 38 8.53 22.98 -14.64
N ASN A 39 7.75 22.05 -15.22
CA ASN A 39 6.31 22.19 -15.35
C ASN A 39 5.59 21.68 -14.09
N TYR A 40 5.24 22.61 -13.20
CA TYR A 40 4.47 22.35 -11.98
C TYR A 40 2.98 22.69 -12.10
N GLN A 41 2.42 22.69 -13.31
CA GLN A 41 1.00 22.95 -13.51
C GLN A 41 0.13 21.86 -12.86
N PHE A 42 -1.10 22.25 -12.49
CA PHE A 42 -2.04 21.35 -11.82
C PHE A 42 -2.68 20.32 -12.75
N LEU A 43 -2.84 20.65 -14.05
CA LEU A 43 -3.51 19.76 -15.01
C LEU A 43 -2.73 18.46 -15.27
N PRO A 44 -1.41 18.47 -15.54
CA PRO A 44 -0.63 17.23 -15.67
C PRO A 44 -0.67 16.35 -14.42
N PHE A 45 -0.71 16.98 -13.23
CA PHE A 45 -0.85 16.28 -11.96
C PHE A 45 -2.16 15.49 -11.87
N ILE A 46 -3.30 16.12 -12.18
CA ILE A 46 -4.61 15.45 -12.18
C ILE A 46 -4.70 14.37 -13.25
N GLN A 47 -4.14 14.60 -14.45
CA GLN A 47 -4.11 13.59 -15.51
C GLN A 47 -3.35 12.33 -15.09
N MET A 48 -2.23 12.48 -14.37
CA MET A 48 -1.47 11.33 -13.88
C MET A 48 -2.20 10.61 -12.74
N LEU A 49 -2.81 11.33 -11.81
CA LEU A 49 -3.66 10.73 -10.77
C LEU A 49 -4.83 9.94 -11.38
N PHE A 50 -5.46 10.46 -12.43
CA PHE A 50 -6.50 9.73 -13.14
C PHE A 50 -5.96 8.43 -13.74
N LYS A 51 -4.81 8.48 -14.42
CA LYS A 51 -4.18 7.28 -15.02
C LYS A 51 -3.88 6.18 -14.00
N TYR A 52 -3.39 6.54 -12.81
CA TYR A 52 -3.11 5.55 -11.77
C TYR A 52 -4.35 4.88 -11.20
N ASN A 53 -5.47 5.61 -11.14
CA ASN A 53 -6.66 5.16 -10.44
C ASN A 53 -7.77 4.65 -11.36
N PHE A 54 -7.71 4.95 -12.66
CA PHE A 54 -8.77 4.65 -13.61
C PHE A 54 -9.17 3.16 -13.63
N LEU A 55 -8.18 2.27 -13.74
CA LEU A 55 -8.43 0.83 -13.74
C LEU A 55 -9.04 0.36 -12.41
N THR A 56 -8.47 0.81 -11.31
CA THR A 56 -8.89 0.43 -9.95
C THR A 56 -10.30 0.87 -9.64
N ILE A 57 -10.63 2.13 -9.96
CA ILE A 57 -11.97 2.67 -9.78
C ILE A 57 -12.97 1.87 -10.63
N THR A 58 -12.61 1.57 -11.89
CA THR A 58 -13.44 0.74 -12.77
C THR A 58 -13.69 -0.64 -12.16
N LEU A 59 -12.65 -1.32 -11.67
CA LEU A 59 -12.78 -2.62 -11.00
C LEU A 59 -13.59 -2.53 -9.69
N CYS A 60 -13.43 -1.46 -8.90
CA CYS A 60 -14.22 -1.24 -7.69
C CYS A 60 -15.71 -1.12 -8.02
N LEU A 61 -16.07 -0.42 -9.10
CA LEU A 61 -17.45 -0.28 -9.57
C LEU A 61 -18.01 -1.60 -10.10
N LEU A 62 -17.21 -2.38 -10.85
CA LEU A 62 -17.63 -3.66 -11.42
C LEU A 62 -17.78 -4.77 -10.36
N MET A 63 -16.90 -4.80 -9.37
CA MET A 63 -16.86 -5.84 -8.33
C MET A 63 -17.55 -5.41 -7.02
N ASN A 64 -18.05 -4.17 -6.94
CA ASN A 64 -18.61 -3.57 -5.72
C ASN A 64 -17.70 -3.76 -4.49
N ARG A 65 -16.42 -3.43 -4.66
CA ARG A 65 -15.37 -3.55 -3.63
C ARG A 65 -14.88 -2.17 -3.21
N HIS A 66 -14.42 -2.06 -1.97
CA HIS A 66 -13.81 -0.83 -1.46
C HIS A 66 -12.48 -0.55 -2.16
N TYR A 67 -12.16 0.74 -2.31
CA TYR A 67 -10.95 1.18 -2.99
C TYR A 67 -9.66 0.65 -2.31
N GLN A 68 -9.66 0.56 -0.98
CA GLN A 68 -8.54 0.02 -0.20
C GLN A 68 -8.27 -1.47 -0.44
N SER A 69 -9.21 -2.22 -1.03
CA SER A 69 -8.97 -3.62 -1.39
C SER A 69 -7.82 -3.77 -2.39
N TYR A 70 -7.55 -2.74 -3.21
CA TYR A 70 -6.39 -2.65 -4.06
C TYR A 70 -5.30 -1.84 -3.35
N TYR A 71 -4.28 -2.53 -2.84
CA TYR A 71 -3.22 -1.89 -2.04
C TYR A 71 -2.44 -0.81 -2.81
N TYR A 72 -2.04 -1.14 -4.04
CA TYR A 72 -1.05 -0.38 -4.79
C TYR A 72 -1.54 1.00 -5.33
N PRO A 73 -2.75 1.15 -5.92
CA PRO A 73 -3.23 2.43 -6.46
C PRO A 73 -3.37 3.58 -5.42
N PRO A 74 -3.94 3.35 -4.21
CA PRO A 74 -3.93 4.35 -3.14
C PRO A 74 -2.51 4.76 -2.73
N LEU A 75 -1.59 3.79 -2.71
CA LEU A 75 -0.20 3.98 -2.28
C LEU A 75 0.58 4.88 -3.24
N ILE A 76 0.56 4.57 -4.55
CA ILE A 76 1.24 5.40 -5.53
C ILE A 76 0.62 6.80 -5.60
N SER A 77 -0.70 6.91 -5.50
CA SER A 77 -1.40 8.21 -5.49
C SER A 77 -1.00 9.06 -4.30
N PHE A 78 -0.86 8.45 -3.11
CA PHE A 78 -0.41 9.14 -1.91
C PHE A 78 1.02 9.69 -2.08
N TYR A 79 1.98 8.86 -2.47
CA TYR A 79 3.37 9.30 -2.60
C TYR A 79 3.57 10.29 -3.74
N PHE A 80 2.88 10.11 -4.87
CA PHE A 80 2.91 11.06 -5.97
C PHE A 80 2.36 12.43 -5.54
N THR A 81 1.25 12.44 -4.79
CA THR A 81 0.68 13.67 -4.23
C THR A 81 1.62 14.30 -3.20
N LEU A 82 2.21 13.53 -2.29
CA LEU A 82 3.16 14.02 -1.29
C LEU A 82 4.37 14.70 -1.96
N MET A 83 4.96 14.05 -2.95
CA MET A 83 6.08 14.60 -3.72
C MET A 83 5.66 15.87 -4.47
N TYR A 84 4.51 15.87 -5.15
CA TYR A 84 3.99 17.06 -5.83
C TYR A 84 3.80 18.23 -4.86
N CYS A 85 3.17 18.00 -3.70
CA CYS A 85 2.94 19.03 -2.68
C CYS A 85 4.26 19.66 -2.21
N ILE A 86 5.27 18.85 -1.91
CA ILE A 86 6.57 19.34 -1.41
C ILE A 86 7.33 20.11 -2.49
N LEU A 87 7.33 19.62 -3.74
CA LEU A 87 8.07 20.26 -4.82
C LEU A 87 7.37 21.53 -5.33
N ALA A 88 6.03 21.51 -5.44
CA ALA A 88 5.25 22.58 -6.06
C ALA A 88 4.79 23.67 -5.08
N PHE A 89 4.34 23.32 -3.86
CA PHE A 89 3.79 24.31 -2.91
C PHE A 89 4.83 25.02 -2.09
N ILE A 90 5.98 24.39 -1.81
CA ILE A 90 7.07 25.04 -1.09
C ILE A 90 7.90 25.84 -2.10
N PRO A 91 7.87 27.18 -2.10
CA PRO A 91 8.74 27.96 -3.00
C PRO A 91 10.22 27.77 -2.59
N PRO A 92 11.20 27.86 -3.52
CA PRO A 92 11.08 28.12 -4.96
C PRO A 92 10.77 26.86 -5.79
N LYS A 93 10.21 27.03 -6.99
CA LYS A 93 10.08 25.94 -7.98
C LYS A 93 11.46 25.68 -8.58
N ILE A 94 11.96 24.46 -8.43
CA ILE A 94 13.35 24.10 -8.74
C ILE A 94 13.35 23.32 -10.06
N CYS A 95 14.00 23.87 -11.07
CA CYS A 95 14.24 23.20 -12.34
C CYS A 95 15.72 23.32 -12.70
N ALA A 96 16.15 22.54 -13.71
CA ALA A 96 17.52 22.55 -14.21
C ALA A 96 18.00 23.97 -14.59
N GLU A 97 17.13 24.80 -15.17
CA GLU A 97 17.44 26.18 -15.55
C GLU A 97 17.62 27.09 -14.33
N SER A 98 16.70 26.97 -13.37
CA SER A 98 16.71 27.74 -12.12
C SER A 98 17.96 27.49 -11.28
N VAL A 99 18.52 26.27 -11.31
CA VAL A 99 19.77 25.92 -10.61
C VAL A 99 21.01 26.45 -11.34
N LYS A 100 20.98 26.53 -12.68
CA LYS A 100 22.07 27.14 -13.46
C LYS A 100 22.21 28.64 -13.17
N GLU A 101 21.10 29.34 -12.97
CA GLU A 101 21.12 30.75 -12.62
C GLU A 101 21.54 30.99 -11.16
N LYS A 102 21.00 30.20 -10.23
CA LYS A 102 21.23 30.36 -8.79
C LYS A 102 21.59 29.01 -8.15
N PRO A 103 22.88 28.73 -7.87
CA PRO A 103 23.29 27.45 -7.30
C PRO A 103 22.73 27.22 -5.89
N ILE A 104 22.30 28.27 -5.17
CA ILE A 104 21.64 28.15 -3.86
C ILE A 104 20.34 27.34 -3.91
N HIS A 105 19.68 27.26 -5.07
CA HIS A 105 18.48 26.43 -5.26
C HIS A 105 18.76 24.93 -5.04
N PHE A 106 20.02 24.49 -5.17
CA PHE A 106 20.43 23.13 -4.83
C PHE A 106 20.28 22.83 -3.33
N ILE A 107 20.65 23.79 -2.47
CA ILE A 107 20.51 23.66 -1.00
C ILE A 107 19.03 23.64 -0.62
N TYR A 108 18.20 24.48 -1.26
CA TYR A 108 16.76 24.45 -1.05
C TYR A 108 16.13 23.12 -1.47
N LEU A 109 16.63 22.48 -2.53
CA LEU A 109 16.19 21.15 -2.92
C LEU A 109 16.55 20.11 -1.84
N LEU A 110 17.79 20.13 -1.33
CA LEU A 110 18.21 19.22 -0.27
C LEU A 110 17.34 19.39 0.98
N PHE A 111 17.00 20.63 1.34
CA PHE A 111 16.07 20.92 2.43
C PHE A 111 14.67 20.34 2.18
N LYS A 112 14.14 20.44 0.95
CA LYS A 112 12.85 19.81 0.58
C LYS A 112 12.88 18.28 0.70
N LEU A 113 13.98 17.63 0.31
CA LEU A 113 14.15 16.18 0.44
C LEU A 113 14.23 15.76 1.91
N LEU A 114 14.96 16.53 2.73
CA LEU A 114 15.04 16.31 4.17
C LEU A 114 13.68 16.49 4.85
N LEU A 115 12.93 17.53 4.46
CA LEU A 115 11.56 17.74 4.94
C LEU A 115 10.64 16.57 4.57
N MET A 116 10.72 16.06 3.34
CA MET A 116 9.95 14.89 2.92
C MET A 116 10.28 13.66 3.78
N GLY A 117 11.56 13.40 4.03
CA GLY A 117 12.00 12.32 4.92
C GLY A 117 11.46 12.47 6.34
N ILE A 118 11.55 13.67 6.91
CA ILE A 118 11.01 13.95 8.26
C ILE A 118 9.50 13.73 8.31
N LEU A 119 8.74 14.24 7.33
CA LEU A 119 7.28 14.07 7.28
C LEU A 119 6.89 12.59 7.20
N VAL A 120 7.56 11.82 6.35
CA VAL A 120 7.35 10.38 6.23
C VAL A 120 7.68 9.67 7.55
N THR A 121 8.80 10.00 8.19
CA THR A 121 9.18 9.39 9.48
C THR A 121 8.20 9.73 10.58
N ILE A 122 7.73 10.99 10.69
CA ILE A 122 6.71 11.38 11.67
C ILE A 122 5.42 10.58 11.45
N LEU A 123 4.99 10.46 10.19
CA LEU A 123 3.80 9.72 9.84
C LEU A 123 3.96 8.21 10.12
N SER A 124 5.15 7.65 9.91
CA SER A 124 5.53 6.26 10.21
C SER A 124 5.67 5.95 11.71
N MET A 125 5.93 6.95 12.55
CA MET A 125 5.98 6.79 14.01
C MET A 125 4.62 7.01 14.67
N SER A 126 3.69 7.68 13.98
CA SER A 126 2.39 8.07 14.54
C SER A 126 1.22 7.48 13.78
N ALA A 127 0.81 6.28 14.19
CA ALA A 127 -0.43 5.64 13.73
C ALA A 127 -1.66 6.55 13.95
N TYR A 128 -1.67 7.31 15.05
CA TYR A 128 -2.74 8.27 15.35
C TYR A 128 -2.84 9.39 14.30
N LEU A 129 -1.72 10.01 13.92
CA LEU A 129 -1.73 11.06 12.87
C LEU A 129 -2.16 10.49 11.52
N PHE A 130 -1.69 9.28 11.20
CA PHE A 130 -2.09 8.58 9.99
C PHE A 130 -3.61 8.33 9.96
N GLU A 131 -4.17 7.80 11.04
CA GLU A 131 -5.61 7.58 11.15
C GLU A 131 -6.38 8.89 10.94
N LYS A 132 -5.98 9.99 11.58
CA LYS A 132 -6.66 11.29 11.42
C LYS A 132 -6.57 11.86 10.00
N ILE A 133 -5.48 11.65 9.29
CA ILE A 133 -5.33 12.10 7.89
C ILE A 133 -6.25 11.31 6.96
N PHE A 134 -6.30 9.99 7.11
CA PHE A 134 -7.08 9.12 6.21
C PHE A 134 -8.56 9.01 6.58
N THR A 135 -8.94 9.30 7.83
CA THR A 135 -10.34 9.49 8.27
C THR A 135 -10.83 10.91 8.06
N PHE A 136 -10.00 11.81 7.52
CA PHE A 136 -10.41 13.15 7.16
C PHE A 136 -11.57 13.09 6.15
N HIS A 137 -12.52 14.01 6.27
CA HIS A 137 -13.83 13.94 5.63
C HIS A 137 -13.80 13.68 4.11
N LEU A 138 -12.78 14.16 3.41
CA LEU A 138 -12.57 13.95 1.96
C LEU A 138 -12.40 12.47 1.57
N TRP A 139 -11.74 11.68 2.42
CA TRP A 139 -11.32 10.32 2.10
C TRP A 139 -12.11 9.27 2.88
N ASN A 140 -12.84 9.68 3.92
CA ASN A 140 -13.54 8.76 4.82
C ASN A 140 -14.35 7.72 4.03
N ASN A 141 -15.20 8.13 3.10
CA ASN A 141 -16.05 7.23 2.33
C ASN A 141 -15.30 6.24 1.40
N LEU A 142 -14.02 6.48 1.10
CA LEU A 142 -13.17 5.59 0.30
C LEU A 142 -12.47 4.53 1.17
N PHE A 143 -12.25 4.82 2.46
CA PHE A 143 -11.48 4.00 3.39
C PHE A 143 -12.30 3.37 4.52
N THR A 144 -13.49 3.90 4.86
CA THR A 144 -14.40 3.22 5.79
C THR A 144 -15.23 2.17 5.06
N THR A 145 -15.19 0.96 5.61
CA THR A 145 -16.16 -0.10 5.38
C THR A 145 -17.56 0.42 5.71
N SER A 146 -18.58 -0.04 4.99
CA SER A 146 -19.97 0.38 5.25
C SER A 146 -20.31 0.15 6.74
N THR A 147 -21.05 1.07 7.37
CA THR A 147 -21.49 0.96 8.77
C THR A 147 -22.11 -0.41 9.10
N ILE A 148 -22.71 -1.05 8.09
CA ILE A 148 -23.31 -2.38 8.13
C ILE A 148 -22.27 -3.48 8.42
N THR A 149 -21.12 -3.48 7.74
CA THR A 149 -20.04 -4.48 7.98
C THR A 149 -19.49 -4.40 9.41
N SER A 150 -19.35 -3.19 9.97
CA SER A 150 -18.89 -2.97 11.35
C SER A 150 -19.93 -3.43 12.38
N SER A 151 -21.22 -3.24 12.08
CA SER A 151 -22.31 -3.72 12.93
C SER A 151 -22.44 -5.24 12.89
N LEU A 152 -22.21 -5.86 11.73
CA LEU A 152 -22.20 -7.30 11.54
C LEU A 152 -21.02 -7.94 12.28
N ALA A 153 -19.82 -7.38 12.15
CA ALA A 153 -18.64 -7.89 12.86
C ALA A 153 -18.79 -7.76 14.39
N ALA A 154 -19.27 -6.61 14.89
CA ALA A 154 -19.55 -6.41 16.31
C ALA A 154 -20.65 -7.35 16.83
N TYR A 155 -21.68 -7.60 16.03
CA TYR A 155 -22.75 -8.54 16.34
C TYR A 155 -22.25 -9.99 16.39
N VAL A 156 -21.43 -10.41 15.42
CA VAL A 156 -20.79 -11.74 15.39
C VAL A 156 -19.82 -11.91 16.58
N GLN A 157 -19.15 -10.84 17.03
CA GLN A 157 -18.25 -10.87 18.19
C GLN A 157 -19.00 -10.99 19.52
N GLN A 158 -20.23 -10.47 19.61
CA GLN A 158 -21.10 -10.59 20.77
C GLN A 158 -21.95 -11.86 20.76
N LEU A 159 -21.94 -12.61 19.65
CA LEU A 159 -22.76 -13.81 19.47
C LEU A 159 -22.26 -14.94 20.37
N ASP A 160 -22.98 -15.24 21.46
CA ASP A 160 -22.74 -16.43 22.28
C ASP A 160 -23.51 -17.66 21.72
N GLN A 161 -23.14 -18.88 22.13
CA GLN A 161 -23.85 -20.12 21.77
C GLN A 161 -25.33 -20.07 22.18
N SER A 162 -25.65 -19.31 23.22
CA SER A 162 -27.01 -19.06 23.72
C SER A 162 -27.83 -18.11 22.83
N ASP A 163 -27.16 -17.21 22.09
CA ASP A 163 -27.77 -16.18 21.24
C ASP A 163 -28.15 -16.66 19.83
N LEU A 164 -27.74 -17.87 19.41
CA LEU A 164 -28.24 -18.56 18.20
C LEU A 164 -29.68 -19.09 18.37
N SER A 165 -30.54 -18.28 19.00
CA SER A 165 -31.99 -18.40 18.99
C SER A 165 -32.57 -17.90 17.66
N HIS A 166 -33.87 -18.10 17.44
CA HIS A 166 -34.56 -17.66 16.22
C HIS A 166 -34.36 -16.16 15.91
N ASN A 167 -34.39 -15.32 16.95
CA ASN A 167 -34.22 -13.88 16.83
C ASN A 167 -32.78 -13.50 16.44
N GLY A 168 -31.79 -14.19 17.02
CA GLY A 168 -30.39 -13.90 16.74
C GLY A 168 -29.96 -14.30 15.32
N LEU A 169 -30.50 -15.41 14.81
CA LEU A 169 -30.26 -15.85 13.43
C LEU A 169 -30.99 -14.97 12.41
N HIS A 170 -32.21 -14.50 12.73
CA HIS A 170 -32.93 -13.55 11.90
C HIS A 170 -32.19 -12.21 11.80
N GLN A 171 -31.67 -11.70 12.92
CA GLN A 171 -30.85 -10.49 12.92
C GLN A 171 -29.56 -10.67 12.11
N LEU A 172 -28.86 -11.80 12.27
CA LEU A 172 -27.70 -12.15 11.44
C LEU A 172 -28.05 -12.17 9.94
N HIS A 173 -29.17 -12.82 9.59
CA HIS A 173 -29.68 -12.90 8.21
C HIS A 173 -29.96 -11.51 7.63
N THR A 174 -30.65 -10.64 8.37
CA THR A 174 -30.95 -9.28 7.91
C THR A 174 -29.71 -8.44 7.67
N LEU A 175 -28.68 -8.56 8.52
CA LEU A 175 -27.41 -7.88 8.35
C LEU A 175 -26.62 -8.42 7.15
N LEU A 176 -26.64 -9.73 6.95
CA LEU A 176 -25.93 -10.41 5.87
C LEU A 176 -26.58 -10.19 4.48
N ILE A 177 -27.91 -10.10 4.39
CA ILE A 177 -28.59 -9.76 3.12
C ILE A 177 -28.22 -8.35 2.65
N HIS A 178 -28.00 -7.43 3.57
CA HIS A 178 -27.56 -6.08 3.27
C HIS A 178 -26.07 -5.98 2.91
N ASP A 179 -25.26 -6.98 3.27
CA ASP A 179 -23.83 -7.06 2.97
C ASP A 179 -23.47 -8.38 2.24
N LYS A 180 -24.03 -8.54 1.03
CA LYS A 180 -23.82 -9.74 0.20
C LYS A 180 -22.36 -9.98 -0.22
N ASN A 181 -21.49 -8.99 -0.03
CA ASN A 181 -20.08 -9.05 -0.39
C ASN A 181 -19.19 -9.47 0.80
N SER A 182 -19.79 -9.64 1.98
CA SER A 182 -19.14 -10.12 3.19
C SER A 182 -18.64 -11.56 3.02
N LEU A 183 -17.46 -11.87 3.55
CA LEU A 183 -16.99 -13.25 3.67
C LEU A 183 -17.95 -14.10 4.51
N TYR A 184 -18.60 -13.49 5.51
CA TYR A 184 -19.62 -14.14 6.33
C TYR A 184 -20.88 -14.51 5.54
N TYR A 185 -21.21 -13.78 4.45
CA TYR A 185 -22.38 -14.07 3.60
C TYR A 185 -22.20 -15.38 2.81
N ASN A 186 -20.99 -15.65 2.31
CA ASN A 186 -20.71 -16.88 1.57
C ASN A 186 -20.80 -18.13 2.46
N GLU A 187 -20.25 -18.07 3.67
CA GLU A 187 -20.34 -19.16 4.65
C GLU A 187 -21.76 -19.37 5.15
N TYR A 188 -22.47 -18.28 5.42
CA TYR A 188 -23.87 -18.31 5.79
C TYR A 188 -24.75 -18.91 4.68
N ASN A 189 -24.50 -18.57 3.41
CA ASN A 189 -25.21 -19.18 2.28
C ASN A 189 -24.82 -20.65 2.07
N THR A 190 -23.56 -21.01 2.26
CA THR A 190 -23.12 -22.42 2.17
C THR A 190 -23.85 -23.28 3.20
N LEU A 191 -24.06 -22.74 4.40
CA LEU A 191 -24.89 -23.39 5.41
C LEU A 191 -26.37 -23.46 5.01
N LEU A 192 -26.93 -22.38 4.46
CA LEU A 192 -28.31 -22.38 3.99
C LEU A 192 -28.53 -23.41 2.86
N ASP A 193 -27.57 -23.57 1.96
CA ASP A 193 -27.57 -24.56 0.89
C ASP A 193 -27.46 -26.00 1.47
N TYR A 194 -26.66 -26.18 2.54
CA TYR A 194 -26.57 -27.45 3.27
C TYR A 194 -27.89 -27.82 3.99
N ILE A 195 -28.51 -26.86 4.68
CA ILE A 195 -29.77 -27.07 5.42
C ILE A 195 -30.95 -27.31 4.47
N SER A 196 -30.96 -26.65 3.31
CA SER A 196 -32.04 -26.80 2.33
C SER A 196 -31.96 -28.05 1.45
N GLY A 197 -30.83 -28.77 1.48
CA GLY A 197 -30.65 -30.01 0.75
C GLY A 197 -30.68 -29.86 -0.78
N SER A 198 -30.60 -28.65 -1.30
CA SER A 198 -30.69 -28.37 -2.74
C SER A 198 -29.56 -27.45 -3.18
N GLY A 199 -28.70 -27.93 -4.08
CA GLY A 199 -27.68 -27.13 -4.78
C GLY A 199 -28.26 -26.09 -5.76
N GLN A 200 -29.36 -25.44 -5.41
CA GLN A 200 -29.93 -24.30 -6.12
C GLN A 200 -30.21 -23.21 -5.10
N GLY A 201 -29.44 -22.12 -5.19
CA GLY A 201 -29.51 -20.99 -4.28
C GLY A 201 -30.93 -20.48 -4.10
N ILE A 202 -31.35 -20.37 -2.85
CA ILE A 202 -32.71 -19.98 -2.49
C ILE A 202 -32.85 -18.46 -2.64
N VAL A 203 -33.62 -18.05 -3.65
CA VAL A 203 -34.14 -16.69 -3.79
C VAL A 203 -35.47 -16.61 -3.02
N GLY A 204 -35.41 -16.61 -1.69
CA GLY A 204 -36.61 -16.54 -0.84
C GLY A 204 -36.29 -16.68 0.66
N PRO A 205 -37.17 -16.18 1.56
CA PRO A 205 -36.95 -16.29 3.00
C PRO A 205 -37.00 -17.76 3.42
N VAL A 206 -35.84 -18.32 3.77
CA VAL A 206 -35.76 -19.67 4.34
C VAL A 206 -36.51 -19.64 5.67
N SER A 207 -37.53 -20.50 5.82
CA SER A 207 -38.23 -20.67 7.09
C SER A 207 -37.23 -21.15 8.14
N MET A 208 -36.81 -20.24 9.02
CA MET A 208 -35.90 -20.47 10.14
C MET A 208 -36.47 -21.42 11.22
N ASN A 209 -37.71 -21.88 11.04
CA ASN A 209 -38.36 -22.84 11.92
C ASN A 209 -37.91 -24.26 11.54
N GLY A 210 -36.83 -24.75 12.17
CA GLY A 210 -36.41 -26.14 12.02
C GLY A 210 -34.90 -26.43 12.03
N ILE A 211 -34.04 -25.43 12.25
CA ILE A 211 -32.58 -25.64 12.23
C ILE A 211 -32.16 -26.50 13.44
N SER A 212 -31.49 -27.62 13.17
CA SER A 212 -31.05 -28.55 14.22
C SER A 212 -30.02 -27.90 15.14
N LEU A 213 -29.85 -28.42 16.35
CA LEU A 213 -28.82 -27.95 17.28
C LEU A 213 -27.41 -28.11 16.67
N ASN A 214 -27.20 -29.17 15.89
CA ASN A 214 -25.92 -29.48 15.23
C ASN A 214 -25.58 -28.45 14.14
N ASP A 215 -26.56 -28.01 13.34
CA ASP A 215 -26.34 -27.03 12.28
C ASP A 215 -26.03 -25.64 12.85
N ARG A 216 -26.67 -25.28 13.98
CA ARG A 216 -26.34 -24.06 14.74
C ARG A 216 -24.93 -24.11 15.30
N GLN A 217 -24.51 -25.25 15.87
CA GLN A 217 -23.15 -25.44 16.34
C GLN A 217 -22.13 -25.41 15.20
N TYR A 218 -22.46 -25.96 14.03
CA TYR A 218 -21.61 -25.90 12.85
C TYR A 218 -21.44 -24.46 12.36
N LEU A 219 -22.53 -23.69 12.24
CA LEU A 219 -22.49 -22.26 11.89
C LEU A 219 -21.63 -21.48 12.88
N TYR A 220 -21.89 -21.65 14.18
CA TYR A 220 -21.14 -20.99 15.24
C TYR A 220 -19.65 -21.35 15.15
N SER A 221 -19.33 -22.63 15.02
CA SER A 221 -17.95 -23.10 14.93
C SER A 221 -17.23 -22.54 13.71
N ASN A 222 -17.89 -22.38 12.56
CA ASN A 222 -17.29 -21.80 11.36
C ASN A 222 -17.15 -20.29 11.48
N LEU A 223 -18.20 -19.56 11.90
CA LEU A 223 -18.11 -18.12 12.17
C LEU A 223 -16.97 -17.80 13.16
N HIS A 224 -16.84 -18.60 14.21
CA HIS A 224 -15.80 -18.45 15.23
C HIS A 224 -14.43 -18.96 14.77
N ARG A 225 -14.36 -19.97 13.90
CA ARG A 225 -13.12 -20.44 13.28
C ARG A 225 -12.57 -19.42 12.28
N TYR A 226 -13.42 -18.68 11.57
CA TYR A 226 -12.97 -17.52 10.79
C TYR A 226 -12.46 -16.39 11.68
N ASN A 227 -13.09 -16.19 12.84
CA ASN A 227 -12.60 -15.26 13.87
C ASN A 227 -11.21 -15.67 14.41
N MET A 228 -10.96 -16.97 14.60
CA MET A 228 -9.72 -17.50 15.22
C MET A 228 -8.59 -17.84 14.23
N ASN A 229 -8.89 -18.32 13.02
CA ASN A 229 -7.89 -18.67 12.01
C ASN A 229 -7.38 -17.46 11.23
N SER A 230 -8.03 -16.31 11.38
CA SER A 230 -7.46 -15.04 10.97
C SER A 230 -6.47 -14.59 12.04
N SER A 231 -5.28 -15.18 12.03
CA SER A 231 -4.14 -14.82 12.89
C SER A 231 -3.64 -13.37 12.71
N THR A 232 -4.41 -12.54 11.99
CA THR A 232 -4.26 -11.08 11.85
C THR A 232 -5.20 -10.27 12.76
N HIS A 233 -6.07 -10.88 13.60
CA HIS A 233 -7.19 -10.17 14.24
C HIS A 233 -7.09 -9.85 15.73
N LEU A 234 -5.90 -9.87 16.35
CA LEU A 234 -5.69 -9.10 17.60
C LEU A 234 -5.81 -7.56 17.38
N TYR A 235 -6.05 -7.12 16.15
CA TYR A 235 -6.21 -5.72 15.74
C TYR A 235 -7.52 -5.41 14.98
N TYR A 236 -8.51 -6.32 14.97
CA TYR A 236 -9.83 -5.99 14.42
C TYR A 236 -10.73 -5.37 15.48
N ASP A 237 -10.35 -4.15 15.85
CA ASP A 237 -11.30 -3.20 16.42
C ASP A 237 -11.97 -2.42 15.27
N ARG A 238 -12.93 -1.54 15.57
CA ARG A 238 -13.62 -0.61 14.64
C ARG A 238 -12.72 0.16 13.63
N ASN A 239 -11.40 0.06 13.80
CA ASN A 239 -10.30 0.66 13.06
C ASN A 239 -9.42 -0.36 12.26
N GLY A 240 -9.85 -1.61 12.07
CA GLY A 240 -9.04 -2.66 11.44
C GLY A 240 -8.53 -2.32 10.03
N THR A 241 -9.35 -1.70 9.19
CA THR A 241 -8.94 -1.33 7.82
C THR A 241 -7.85 -0.25 7.84
N ILE A 242 -7.96 0.75 8.71
CA ILE A 242 -6.98 1.85 8.76
C ILE A 242 -5.65 1.40 9.35
N ASN A 243 -5.67 0.49 10.34
CA ASN A 243 -4.47 -0.12 10.89
C ASN A 243 -3.76 -1.04 9.88
N ASP A 244 -4.53 -1.81 9.10
CA ASP A 244 -3.99 -2.61 8.00
C ASP A 244 -3.38 -1.72 6.90
N TRP A 245 -4.05 -0.61 6.57
CA TRP A 245 -3.54 0.37 5.61
C TRP A 245 -2.24 1.02 6.10
N TYR A 246 -2.20 1.42 7.37
CA TYR A 246 -1.02 1.96 8.02
C TYR A 246 0.15 0.98 7.97
N HIS A 247 -0.07 -0.28 8.36
CA HIS A 247 0.95 -1.31 8.33
C HIS A 247 1.52 -1.49 6.91
N ARG A 248 0.65 -1.61 5.90
CA ARG A 248 1.09 -1.80 4.50
C ARG A 248 1.83 -0.57 3.96
N TRP A 249 1.29 0.63 4.16
CA TRP A 249 1.95 1.88 3.76
C TRP A 249 3.35 2.00 4.39
N ASN A 250 3.48 1.59 5.65
CA ASN A 250 4.73 1.68 6.41
C ASN A 250 5.83 0.73 5.90
N LEU A 251 5.48 -0.31 5.13
CA LEU A 251 6.45 -1.20 4.47
C LEU A 251 7.27 -0.44 3.41
N ASP A 252 6.65 0.48 2.68
CA ASP A 252 7.29 1.20 1.56
C ASP A 252 7.70 2.65 1.91
N ARG A 253 7.76 2.98 3.21
CA ARG A 253 7.90 4.37 3.70
C ARG A 253 9.04 5.16 3.04
N TYR A 254 10.21 4.57 2.87
CA TYR A 254 11.41 5.27 2.38
C TYR A 254 11.69 5.06 0.89
N THR A 255 10.96 4.15 0.23
CA THR A 255 11.24 3.75 -1.15
C THR A 255 11.14 4.92 -2.13
N VAL A 256 10.13 5.76 -1.98
CA VAL A 256 9.96 6.96 -2.82
C VAL A 256 11.07 7.99 -2.56
N LEU A 257 11.48 8.16 -1.30
CA LEU A 257 12.60 9.04 -0.96
C LEU A 257 13.90 8.52 -1.59
N TYR A 258 14.14 7.21 -1.57
CA TYR A 258 15.29 6.60 -2.26
C TYR A 258 15.27 6.88 -3.77
N GLY A 259 14.11 6.74 -4.43
CA GLY A 259 13.96 7.03 -5.86
C GLY A 259 14.27 8.48 -6.20
N ILE A 260 13.76 9.43 -5.40
CA ILE A 260 14.03 10.87 -5.59
C ILE A 260 15.50 11.20 -5.30
N CYS A 261 16.07 10.68 -4.21
CA CYS A 261 17.48 10.88 -3.88
C CYS A 261 18.41 10.31 -4.96
N PHE A 262 18.07 9.14 -5.52
CA PHE A 262 18.80 8.55 -6.62
C PHE A 262 18.71 9.40 -7.89
N ALA A 263 17.51 9.87 -8.25
CA ALA A 263 17.34 10.80 -9.36
C ALA A 263 18.15 12.08 -9.17
N PHE A 264 18.14 12.63 -7.97
CA PHE A 264 18.93 13.79 -7.59
C PHE A 264 20.43 13.55 -7.71
N LEU A 265 20.95 12.40 -7.25
CA LEU A 265 22.36 12.04 -7.38
C LEU A 265 22.77 11.94 -8.85
N ILE A 266 21.97 11.29 -9.69
CA ILE A 266 22.23 11.21 -11.13
C ILE A 266 22.21 12.61 -11.74
N LEU A 267 21.20 13.41 -11.43
CA LEU A 267 21.09 14.77 -11.93
C LEU A 267 22.25 15.65 -11.46
N PHE A 268 22.76 15.46 -10.24
CA PHE A 268 23.96 16.15 -9.77
C PHE A 268 25.21 15.73 -10.55
N ILE A 269 25.34 14.44 -10.86
CA ILE A 269 26.43 13.90 -11.69
C ILE A 269 26.32 14.36 -13.15
N GLU A 270 25.12 14.48 -13.71
CA GLU A 270 24.91 14.88 -15.10
C GLU A 270 24.88 16.40 -15.29
N ASN A 271 24.37 17.11 -14.30
CA ASN A 271 23.99 18.51 -14.39
C ASN A 271 24.80 19.34 -13.42
N TYR A 272 26.07 19.45 -13.75
CA TYR A 272 26.82 20.62 -13.41
C TYR A 272 27.97 20.71 -14.42
N ASP A 273 28.47 21.92 -14.64
CA ASP A 273 29.88 22.12 -14.92
C ASP A 273 30.72 21.62 -13.70
N ALA A 274 30.40 20.46 -13.12
CA ALA A 274 31.10 19.84 -12.00
C ALA A 274 32.52 19.52 -12.44
N TYR A 275 32.74 19.20 -13.71
CA TYR A 275 34.08 19.14 -14.25
C TYR A 275 34.83 20.49 -14.13
N LYS A 276 34.14 21.64 -14.22
CA LYS A 276 34.72 22.97 -14.03
C LYS A 276 34.96 23.27 -12.55
N THR A 277 34.03 22.90 -11.66
CA THR A 277 34.20 23.03 -10.20
C THR A 277 35.27 22.11 -9.63
N LEU A 278 35.38 20.89 -10.18
CA LEU A 278 36.38 19.89 -9.81
C LEU A 278 37.72 20.09 -10.57
N GLY A 279 37.79 21.01 -11.54
CA GLY A 279 38.98 21.28 -12.34
C GLY A 279 39.40 20.13 -13.29
N ILE A 280 38.48 19.23 -13.65
CA ILE A 280 38.73 18.02 -14.45
C ILE A 280 38.41 18.26 -15.94
N LYS A 281 39.20 17.69 -16.85
CA LYS A 281 38.93 17.75 -18.30
C LYS A 281 37.62 17.04 -18.66
N ARG A 282 36.82 17.61 -19.58
CA ARG A 282 35.52 17.06 -20.01
C ARG A 282 35.55 15.58 -20.42
N LYS A 283 36.58 15.13 -21.15
CA LYS A 283 36.74 13.70 -21.53
C LYS A 283 36.92 12.78 -20.31
N GLN A 284 37.68 13.23 -19.32
CA GLN A 284 37.92 12.48 -18.08
C GLN A 284 36.68 12.48 -17.20
N TYR A 285 35.91 13.57 -17.20
CA TYR A 285 34.59 13.62 -16.55
C TYR A 285 33.59 12.65 -17.18
N GLN A 286 33.50 12.60 -18.51
CA GLN A 286 32.65 11.63 -19.22
C GLN A 286 33.00 10.17 -18.84
N GLN A 287 34.29 9.84 -18.76
CA GLN A 287 34.73 8.52 -18.29
C GLN A 287 34.41 8.26 -16.81
N LEU A 288 34.45 9.28 -15.96
CA LEU A 288 34.06 9.16 -14.55
C LEU A 288 32.56 8.92 -14.42
N THR A 289 31.74 9.66 -15.16
CA THR A 289 30.28 9.48 -15.15
C THR A 289 29.86 8.10 -15.64
N SER A 290 30.50 7.56 -16.68
CA SER A 290 30.20 6.20 -17.15
C SER A 290 30.60 5.14 -16.12
N LYS A 291 31.77 5.28 -15.49
CA LYS A 291 32.20 4.38 -14.39
C LYS A 291 31.25 4.44 -13.20
N LEU A 292 30.79 5.63 -12.80
CA LEU A 292 29.83 5.80 -11.71
C LEU A 292 28.51 5.12 -12.03
N LYS A 293 27.98 5.26 -13.25
CA LYS A 293 26.79 4.54 -13.71
C LYS A 293 26.98 3.02 -13.61
N THR A 294 28.11 2.49 -14.09
CA THR A 294 28.43 1.06 -13.94
C THR A 294 28.48 0.62 -12.47
N ILE A 295 29.06 1.44 -11.58
CA ILE A 295 29.09 1.14 -10.13
C ILE A 295 27.67 1.09 -9.55
N PHE A 296 26.79 2.03 -9.92
CA PHE A 296 25.40 2.00 -9.46
C PHE A 296 24.64 0.77 -9.96
N CYS A 297 24.83 0.35 -11.22
CA CYS A 297 24.26 -0.89 -11.73
C CYS A 297 24.76 -2.12 -10.95
N LEU A 298 26.06 -2.20 -10.65
CA LEU A 298 26.62 -3.28 -9.84
C LEU A 298 26.04 -3.28 -8.42
N LEU A 299 25.93 -2.11 -7.79
CA LEU A 299 25.34 -1.98 -6.45
C LEU A 299 23.88 -2.43 -6.43
N SER A 300 23.11 -2.11 -7.47
CA SER A 300 21.74 -2.60 -7.65
C SER A 300 21.66 -4.12 -7.70
N PHE A 301 22.54 -4.73 -8.50
CA PHE A 301 22.61 -6.18 -8.64
C PHE A 301 22.97 -6.85 -7.30
N PHE A 302 23.94 -6.31 -6.56
CA PHE A 302 24.25 -6.78 -5.22
C PHE A 302 23.11 -6.57 -4.22
N GLY A 303 22.36 -5.46 -4.31
CA GLY A 303 21.17 -5.19 -3.51
C GLY A 303 20.04 -6.18 -3.78
N LEU A 304 19.81 -6.53 -5.04
CA LEU A 304 18.85 -7.58 -5.41
C LEU A 304 19.29 -8.95 -4.86
N ILE A 305 20.56 -9.32 -5.02
CA ILE A 305 21.07 -10.59 -4.50
C ILE A 305 20.96 -10.64 -2.98
N SER A 306 21.31 -9.56 -2.27
CA SER A 306 21.20 -9.51 -0.80
C SER A 306 19.75 -9.63 -0.36
N TYR A 307 18.81 -8.99 -1.06
CA TYR A 307 17.38 -9.15 -0.80
C TYR A 307 16.91 -10.59 -1.05
N PHE A 308 17.35 -11.24 -2.14
CA PHE A 308 17.07 -12.65 -2.39
C PHE A 308 17.62 -13.57 -1.29
N ILE A 309 18.83 -13.31 -0.80
CA ILE A 309 19.39 -14.06 0.33
C ILE A 309 18.52 -13.87 1.58
N VAL A 310 18.09 -12.64 1.88
CA VAL A 310 17.18 -12.35 3.00
C VAL A 310 15.82 -13.05 2.81
N LEU A 311 15.28 -13.10 1.59
CA LEU A 311 14.03 -13.82 1.27
C LEU A 311 14.12 -15.32 1.63
N PHE A 312 15.23 -15.98 1.29
CA PHE A 312 15.41 -17.41 1.57
C PHE A 312 15.73 -17.71 3.03
N LEU A 313 16.38 -16.77 3.73
CA LEU A 313 16.70 -16.89 5.16
C LEU A 313 15.54 -16.45 6.07
N CYS A 314 14.55 -15.73 5.52
CA CYS A 314 13.41 -15.22 6.26
C CYS A 314 12.51 -16.36 6.76
N SER A 315 12.55 -16.61 8.06
CA SER A 315 11.66 -17.58 8.72
C SER A 315 10.46 -16.93 9.41
N ASN A 316 10.52 -15.62 9.68
CA ASN A 316 9.47 -14.88 10.39
C ASN A 316 9.09 -13.61 9.62
N LYS A 317 7.82 -13.53 9.19
CA LYS A 317 7.28 -12.40 8.43
C LYS A 317 7.46 -11.06 9.14
N ALA A 318 7.26 -10.99 10.46
CA ALA A 318 7.32 -9.74 11.21
C ALA A 318 8.70 -9.08 11.16
N ILE A 319 9.76 -9.90 11.27
CA ILE A 319 11.15 -9.43 11.20
C ILE A 319 11.45 -8.89 9.80
N CYS A 320 10.96 -9.58 8.77
CA CYS A 320 11.23 -9.20 7.40
C CYS A 320 10.43 -7.95 6.97
N ASP A 321 9.20 -7.80 7.46
CA ASP A 321 8.39 -6.58 7.30
C ASP A 321 9.06 -5.36 7.96
N GLU A 322 9.73 -5.54 9.09
CA GLU A 322 10.46 -4.46 9.78
C GLU A 322 11.70 -4.00 9.02
N ILE A 323 12.42 -4.97 8.43
CA ILE A 323 13.69 -4.76 7.74
C ILE A 323 13.48 -4.27 6.29
N HIS A 324 12.41 -4.69 5.63
CA HIS A 324 12.09 -4.39 4.22
C HIS A 324 12.29 -2.92 3.82
N PRO A 325 11.76 -1.92 4.56
CA PRO A 325 11.90 -0.51 4.19
C PRO A 325 13.34 0.01 4.10
N TYR A 326 14.29 -0.70 4.72
CA TYR A 326 15.71 -0.30 4.78
C TYR A 326 16.59 -1.03 3.76
N ILE A 327 16.19 -2.25 3.36
CA ILE A 327 16.99 -3.07 2.43
C ILE A 327 16.58 -2.84 0.98
N VAL A 328 15.34 -2.41 0.72
CA VAL A 328 14.87 -2.15 -0.65
C VAL A 328 15.42 -0.82 -1.17
N ILE A 329 16.69 -0.85 -1.52
CA ILE A 329 17.38 0.18 -2.29
C ILE A 329 17.63 -0.43 -3.66
N LEU A 330 16.73 -0.14 -4.61
CA LEU A 330 16.78 -0.69 -5.97
C LEU A 330 17.09 0.41 -6.99
N PRO A 331 18.37 0.73 -7.23
CA PRO A 331 18.72 1.59 -8.35
C PRO A 331 18.58 0.81 -9.66
N GLU A 332 17.38 0.75 -10.23
CA GLU A 332 17.22 0.36 -11.63
C GLU A 332 17.55 1.58 -12.51
N TYR A 333 18.53 1.41 -13.40
CA TYR A 333 18.96 2.40 -14.37
C TYR A 333 18.71 1.80 -15.75
N ASP A 334 17.78 2.40 -16.51
CA ASP A 334 17.53 2.08 -17.93
C ASP A 334 18.54 2.77 -18.86
#